data_AF-A0AAD9YX05-F1
#
_entry.id   AF-A0AAD9YX05-F1
#
_cell.length_a   1.000
_cell.length_b   1.000
_cell.length_c   1.000
_cell.angle_alpha   90.00
_cell.angle_beta   90.00
_cell.angle_gamma   90.00
#
_symmetry.space_group_name_H-M   'P 1'
#
loop_
_entity.id
_entity.type
_entity.pdbx_description
1 polymer ?
#
loop_
_entity_poly.entity_id
_entity_poly.type
_entity_poly.pdbx_seq_one_letter_code
_entity_poly.pdbx_strand_id
1 'polypeptide(L)'
;MANHYEADPMLIPELTDSILAHVQAIPPPCPQSRIVPMDGLAPSLPQLPRELIAAIMRHLSPFSDAPKECSFLVSPSYWLQTLLECSLIPWLWDLDTEAILRKEQSKSKGQEWNWELLIRRMAQNDIYESKKVTWAMENVPLGLRNRKRIWGLIQDIFVEEVSARDLEAGP
;
A
#
# COMPACT_ATOMS: atom_id res chain seq x y z
N MET A 1 -4.98 20.38 20.74
CA MET A 1 -4.75 19.69 19.45
C MET A 1 -5.50 18.38 19.52
N ALA A 2 -6.29 18.03 18.50
CA ALA A 2 -7.00 16.75 18.49
C ALA A 2 -5.98 15.60 18.47
N ASN A 3 -6.15 14.65 19.38
CA ASN A 3 -5.28 13.50 19.56
C ASN A 3 -5.74 12.36 18.63
N HIS A 4 -4.85 11.79 17.83
CA HIS A 4 -5.23 10.73 16.90
C HIS A 4 -5.74 9.47 17.63
N TYR A 5 -5.32 9.22 18.87
CA TYR A 5 -5.80 8.07 19.65
C TYR A 5 -7.30 8.10 19.96
N GLU A 6 -7.90 9.29 19.97
CA GLU A 6 -9.32 9.51 20.30
C GLU A 6 -10.19 9.69 19.05
N ALA A 7 -9.59 9.78 17.86
CA ALA A 7 -10.32 9.94 16.62
C ALA A 7 -11.01 8.62 16.23
N ASP A 8 -12.24 8.70 15.74
CA ASP A 8 -13.00 7.52 15.29
C ASP A 8 -12.25 6.78 14.17
N PRO A 9 -11.82 5.52 14.38
CA PRO A 9 -11.13 4.76 13.35
C PRO A 9 -12.08 4.20 12.29
N MET A 10 -13.39 4.19 12.51
CA MET A 10 -14.39 3.64 11.58
C MET A 10 -14.98 4.73 10.70
N LEU A 11 -15.33 5.88 11.28
CA LEU A 11 -15.93 7.00 10.55
C LEU A 11 -14.87 8.05 10.22
N ILE A 12 -14.28 7.96 9.03
CA ILE A 12 -13.24 8.88 8.56
C ILE A 12 -13.80 9.72 7.41
N PRO A 13 -14.17 10.98 7.64
CA PRO A 13 -14.65 11.87 6.59
C PRO A 13 -13.61 12.04 5.48
N GLU A 14 -14.07 12.06 4.23
CA GLU A 14 -13.23 12.29 3.04
C GLU A 14 -12.01 11.34 2.98
N LEU A 15 -12.15 10.11 3.50
CA LEU A 15 -11.08 9.13 3.58
C LEU A 15 -10.38 8.94 2.23
N THR A 16 -11.15 8.56 1.22
CA THR A 16 -10.62 8.24 -0.11
C THR A 16 -9.98 9.47 -0.75
N ASP A 17 -10.65 10.62 -0.70
CA ASP A 17 -10.13 11.86 -1.27
C ASP A 17 -8.82 12.30 -0.58
N SER A 18 -8.75 12.16 0.74
CA SER A 18 -7.54 12.44 1.53
C SER A 18 -6.37 11.52 1.15
N ILE A 19 -6.63 10.24 0.87
CA ILE A 19 -5.62 9.31 0.36
C ILE A 19 -5.22 9.69 -1.07
N LEU A 20 -6.19 9.97 -1.94
CA LEU A 20 -5.97 10.31 -3.35
C LEU A 20 -5.22 11.63 -3.54
N ALA A 21 -5.26 12.54 -2.56
CA ALA A 21 -4.44 13.75 -2.53
C ALA A 21 -2.93 13.46 -2.54
N HIS A 22 -2.52 12.27 -2.07
CA HIS A 22 -1.12 11.85 -2.00
C HIS A 22 -0.64 11.09 -3.24
N VAL A 23 -1.53 10.85 -4.22
CA VAL A 23 -1.19 10.19 -5.48
C VAL A 23 -0.38 11.14 -6.36
N GLN A 24 0.83 10.72 -6.72
CA GLN A 24 1.74 11.50 -7.54
C GLN A 24 1.77 10.95 -8.97
N ALA A 25 1.98 11.82 -9.95
CA ALA A 25 2.25 11.38 -11.31
C ALA A 25 3.63 10.71 -11.36
N ILE A 26 3.76 9.70 -12.22
CA ILE A 26 5.05 9.12 -12.55
C ILE A 26 5.88 10.19 -13.30
N PRO A 27 7.06 10.59 -12.80
CA PRO A 27 7.85 11.63 -13.45
C PRO A 27 8.44 11.13 -14.78
N PRO A 28 8.40 11.93 -15.87
CA PRO A 28 9.06 11.57 -17.11
C PRO A 28 10.59 11.52 -16.97
N PRO A 29 11.30 10.67 -17.73
CA PRO A 29 10.75 9.64 -18.62
C PRO A 29 10.18 8.46 -17.80
N CYS A 30 9.09 7.87 -18.32
CA CYS A 30 8.33 6.77 -17.70
C CYS A 30 9.29 5.63 -17.24
N PRO A 31 9.12 5.02 -16.05
CA PRO A 31 9.98 3.98 -15.50
C PRO A 31 10.08 2.71 -16.33
N GLN A 32 9.20 2.48 -17.32
CA GLN A 32 9.44 1.47 -18.35
C GLN A 32 10.78 1.71 -19.09
N SER A 33 11.28 2.95 -19.10
CA SER A 33 12.63 3.35 -19.53
C SER A 33 13.68 3.39 -18.41
N ARG A 34 13.25 3.32 -17.14
CA ARG A 34 14.09 3.24 -15.93
C ARG A 34 13.94 1.87 -15.25
N ILE A 35 13.81 0.80 -16.02
CA ILE A 35 13.98 -0.54 -15.49
C ILE A 35 15.38 -0.52 -14.87
N VAL A 36 15.43 -0.41 -13.54
CA VAL A 36 16.67 -0.62 -12.81
C VAL A 36 17.18 -1.96 -13.31
N PRO A 37 18.46 -2.10 -13.67
CA PRO A 37 19.03 -3.41 -13.93
C PRO A 37 19.07 -4.17 -12.60
N MET A 38 17.90 -4.61 -12.13
CA MET A 38 17.78 -5.73 -11.22
C MET A 38 18.08 -6.94 -12.09
N ASP A 39 19.33 -7.39 -12.04
CA ASP A 39 19.72 -8.64 -12.64
C ASP A 39 18.73 -9.74 -12.23
N GLY A 40 18.21 -10.47 -13.21
CA GLY A 40 17.40 -11.68 -13.00
C GLY A 40 15.88 -11.48 -13.04
N LEU A 41 15.26 -10.76 -12.08
CA LEU A 41 13.81 -10.90 -11.87
C LEU A 41 12.95 -10.10 -12.85
N ALA A 42 13.28 -8.82 -13.10
CA ALA A 42 12.49 -7.94 -13.98
C ALA A 42 12.33 -8.47 -15.42
N PRO A 43 13.39 -8.94 -16.11
CA PRO A 43 13.26 -9.51 -17.46
C PRO A 43 12.63 -10.91 -17.46
N SER A 44 12.71 -11.65 -16.35
CA SER A 44 12.17 -13.02 -16.25
C SER A 44 10.71 -13.06 -15.85
N LEU A 45 10.21 -12.06 -15.11
CA LEU A 45 8.84 -12.03 -14.61
C LEU A 45 7.79 -12.17 -15.73
N PRO A 46 7.90 -11.48 -16.88
CA PRO A 46 6.98 -11.66 -18.01
C PRO A 46 7.12 -13.02 -18.72
N GLN A 47 8.23 -13.73 -18.52
CA GLN A 47 8.50 -15.04 -19.12
C GLN A 47 7.94 -16.19 -18.27
N LEU A 48 7.55 -15.92 -17.02
CA LEU A 48 6.98 -16.94 -16.15
C LEU A 48 5.57 -17.33 -16.62
N PRO A 49 5.19 -18.61 -16.49
CA PRO A 49 3.80 -19.04 -16.56
C PRO A 49 2.89 -18.19 -15.67
N ARG A 50 1.67 -17.92 -16.15
CA ARG A 50 0.70 -17.08 -15.46
C ARG A 50 0.42 -17.57 -14.04
N GLU A 51 0.43 -18.88 -13.83
CA GLU A 51 0.21 -19.52 -12.54
C GLU A 51 1.32 -19.17 -11.54
N LEU A 52 2.58 -19.13 -11.99
CA LEU A 52 3.71 -18.73 -11.14
C LEU A 52 3.68 -17.24 -10.84
N ILE A 53 3.33 -16.41 -11.81
CA ILE A 53 3.12 -14.97 -11.57
C ILE A 53 2.01 -14.80 -10.53
N ALA A 54 0.86 -15.44 -10.70
CA ALA A 54 -0.25 -15.35 -9.75
C ALA A 54 0.15 -15.84 -8.35
N ALA A 55 0.94 -16.92 -8.24
CA ALA A 55 1.45 -17.41 -6.98
C ALA A 55 2.39 -16.41 -6.30
N ILE A 56 3.35 -15.84 -7.04
CA ILE A 56 4.24 -14.78 -6.53
C ILE A 56 3.44 -13.57 -6.05
N MET A 57 2.47 -13.14 -6.86
CA MET A 57 1.62 -11.99 -6.55
C MET A 57 0.75 -12.21 -5.31
N ARG A 58 0.27 -13.44 -5.06
CA ARG A 58 -0.44 -13.79 -3.81
C ARG A 58 0.42 -13.58 -2.55
N HIS A 59 1.73 -13.76 -2.65
CA HIS A 59 2.65 -13.53 -1.53
C HIS A 59 2.91 -12.06 -1.23
N LEU A 60 2.43 -11.14 -2.07
CA LEU A 60 2.47 -9.71 -1.76
C LEU A 60 1.42 -9.28 -0.74
N SER A 61 0.43 -10.13 -0.44
CA SER A 61 -0.67 -9.83 0.48
C SER A 61 -0.51 -10.56 1.82
N PRO A 62 -0.61 -9.86 2.96
CA PRO A 62 -0.74 -8.41 3.10
C PRO A 62 0.58 -7.70 2.76
N PHE A 63 0.48 -6.52 2.16
CA PHE A 63 1.64 -5.71 1.82
C PHE A 63 1.98 -4.81 3.02
N SER A 64 3.11 -5.07 3.65
CA SER A 64 3.56 -4.35 4.85
C SER A 64 5.06 -4.10 4.84
N ASP A 65 5.47 -2.91 5.28
CA ASP A 65 6.87 -2.52 5.54
C ASP A 65 7.85 -2.78 4.39
N ALA A 66 7.36 -2.74 3.15
CA ALA A 66 8.18 -2.86 1.95
C ALA A 66 9.08 -1.62 1.77
N PRO A 67 10.18 -1.70 0.99
CA PRO A 67 10.99 -0.54 0.65
C PRO A 67 10.15 0.62 0.12
N LYS A 68 10.51 1.85 0.51
CA LYS A 68 9.76 3.08 0.16
C LYS A 68 9.91 3.43 -1.32
N GLU A 69 10.99 2.99 -1.95
CA GLU A 69 11.24 3.12 -3.38
C GLU A 69 10.33 2.21 -4.20
N CYS A 70 9.82 2.73 -5.31
CA CYS A 70 9.10 1.91 -6.29
C CYS A 70 10.07 0.94 -6.97
N SER A 71 9.67 -0.31 -7.11
CA SER A 71 10.41 -1.32 -7.86
C SER A 71 10.09 -1.26 -9.35
N PHE A 72 8.91 -0.75 -9.73
CA PHE A 72 8.41 -0.71 -11.11
C PHE A 72 8.43 -2.09 -11.81
N LEU A 73 8.46 -3.18 -11.04
CA LEU A 73 8.45 -4.55 -11.54
C LEU A 73 7.07 -4.95 -12.08
N VAL A 74 6.01 -4.34 -11.52
CA VAL A 74 4.62 -4.62 -11.88
C VAL A 74 3.99 -3.36 -12.42
N SER A 75 3.07 -3.51 -13.38
CA SER A 75 2.44 -2.37 -14.05
C SER A 75 1.64 -1.50 -13.05
N PRO A 76 1.52 -0.19 -13.29
CA PRO A 76 0.67 0.69 -12.48
C PRO A 76 -0.78 0.21 -12.39
N SER A 77 -1.29 -0.45 -13.45
CA SER A 77 -2.64 -1.02 -13.47
C SER A 77 -2.85 -2.13 -12.45
N TYR A 78 -1.82 -2.93 -12.15
CA TYR A 78 -1.90 -3.97 -11.13
C TYR A 78 -2.04 -3.37 -9.72
N TRP A 79 -1.24 -2.35 -9.42
CA TRP A 79 -1.34 -1.60 -8.17
C TRP A 79 -2.69 -0.92 -8.02
N LEU A 80 -3.25 -0.36 -9.09
CA LEU A 80 -4.61 0.17 -9.09
C LEU A 80 -5.66 -0.92 -8.80
N GLN A 81 -5.58 -2.05 -9.51
CA GLN A 81 -6.53 -3.14 -9.37
C GLN A 81 -6.55 -3.68 -7.94
N THR A 82 -5.37 -3.88 -7.34
CA THR A 82 -5.25 -4.36 -5.96
C THR A 82 -5.76 -3.36 -4.91
N LEU A 83 -5.69 -2.05 -5.21
CA LEU A 83 -6.32 -1.01 -4.38
C LEU A 83 -7.85 -1.09 -4.45
N LEU A 84 -8.42 -1.27 -5.66
CA LEU A 84 -9.87 -1.45 -5.86
C LEU A 84 -10.40 -2.73 -5.20
N GLU A 85 -9.59 -3.80 -5.20
CA GLU A 85 -9.90 -5.07 -4.56
C GLU A 85 -9.66 -5.05 -3.03
N CYS A 86 -9.10 -3.97 -2.49
CA CYS A 86 -8.70 -3.84 -1.08
C CYS A 86 -7.80 -5.00 -0.59
N SER A 87 -7.01 -5.61 -1.48
CA SER A 87 -6.32 -6.87 -1.22
C SER A 87 -4.94 -6.69 -0.57
N LEU A 88 -4.18 -5.68 -0.97
CA LEU A 88 -2.82 -5.47 -0.45
C LEU A 88 -2.79 -4.77 0.91
N ILE A 89 -3.78 -3.94 1.24
CA ILE A 89 -3.80 -3.15 2.47
C ILE A 89 -5.12 -3.42 3.22
N PRO A 90 -5.20 -4.48 4.04
CA PRO A 90 -6.47 -4.94 4.59
C PRO A 90 -7.18 -3.94 5.52
N TRP A 91 -6.43 -3.00 6.11
CA TRP A 91 -6.99 -1.96 6.98
C TRP A 91 -7.62 -0.79 6.21
N LEU A 92 -7.56 -0.80 4.87
CA LEU A 92 -8.22 0.16 3.97
C LEU A 92 -9.36 -0.53 3.19
N TRP A 93 -10.33 -1.05 3.92
CA TRP A 93 -11.42 -1.87 3.36
C TRP A 93 -12.62 -1.06 2.81
N ASP A 94 -12.72 0.23 3.16
CA ASP A 94 -13.84 1.14 2.85
C ASP A 94 -13.50 2.23 1.84
N LEU A 95 -12.56 1.96 0.93
CA LEU A 95 -12.21 2.90 -0.12
C LEU A 95 -13.35 3.06 -1.14
N ASP A 96 -13.59 4.30 -1.55
CA ASP A 96 -14.56 4.63 -2.60
C ASP A 96 -13.95 4.31 -3.97
N THR A 97 -14.40 3.20 -4.56
CA THR A 97 -13.92 2.73 -5.87
C THR A 97 -14.23 3.72 -6.99
N GLU A 98 -15.35 4.44 -6.94
CA GLU A 98 -15.72 5.43 -7.95
C GLU A 98 -14.81 6.66 -7.88
N ALA A 99 -14.43 7.10 -6.68
CA ALA A 99 -13.45 8.16 -6.51
C ALA A 99 -12.06 7.77 -7.06
N ILE A 100 -11.63 6.52 -6.81
CA ILE A 100 -10.37 5.98 -7.34
C ILE A 100 -10.41 5.95 -8.88
N LEU A 101 -11.49 5.42 -9.47
CA LEU A 101 -11.64 5.34 -10.93
C LEU A 101 -11.71 6.72 -11.57
N ARG A 102 -12.39 7.69 -10.93
CA ARG A 102 -12.43 9.08 -11.39
C ARG A 102 -11.04 9.72 -11.39
N LYS A 103 -10.23 9.46 -10.35
CA LYS A 103 -8.82 9.91 -10.31
C LYS A 103 -8.02 9.28 -11.45
N GLU A 104 -8.17 7.98 -11.69
CA GLU A 104 -7.51 7.31 -12.81
C GLU A 104 -7.92 7.90 -14.17
N GLN A 105 -9.18 8.27 -14.36
CA GLN A 105 -9.66 8.90 -15.59
C GLN A 105 -9.19 10.35 -15.76
N SER A 106 -8.77 11.02 -14.68
CA SER A 106 -8.31 12.41 -14.72
C SER A 106 -6.89 12.58 -15.28
N LYS A 107 -6.25 11.51 -15.76
CA LYS A 107 -4.89 11.54 -16.30
C LYS A 107 -4.85 12.27 -17.65
N SER A 108 -3.81 13.09 -17.83
CA SER A 108 -3.51 13.66 -19.15
C SER A 108 -2.96 12.60 -20.10
N LYS A 109 -3.00 12.85 -21.41
CA LYS A 109 -2.42 11.93 -22.41
C LYS A 109 -0.93 11.70 -22.12
N GLY A 110 -0.54 10.42 -21.96
CA GLY A 110 0.84 10.03 -21.66
C GLY A 110 1.24 10.18 -20.18
N GLN A 111 0.30 10.54 -19.30
CA GLN A 111 0.51 10.57 -17.85
C GLN A 111 0.05 9.25 -17.22
N GLU A 112 0.81 8.77 -16.24
CA GLU A 112 0.43 7.65 -15.38
C GLU A 112 0.49 8.07 -13.91
N TRP A 113 -0.45 7.60 -13.10
CA TRP A 113 -0.40 7.76 -11.66
C TRP A 113 0.50 6.70 -11.02
N ASN A 114 1.29 7.11 -10.04
CA ASN A 114 2.19 6.23 -9.31
C ASN A 114 1.44 5.55 -8.15
N TRP A 115 0.57 4.60 -8.50
CA TRP A 115 -0.19 3.79 -7.55
C TRP A 115 0.71 2.94 -6.64
N GLU A 116 1.85 2.47 -7.16
CA GLU A 116 2.86 1.74 -6.39
C GLU A 116 3.40 2.58 -5.22
N LEU A 117 3.78 3.84 -5.49
CA LEU A 117 4.28 4.74 -4.47
C LEU A 117 3.24 4.99 -3.37
N LEU A 118 1.98 5.17 -3.76
CA LEU A 118 0.89 5.34 -2.80
C LEU A 118 0.79 4.12 -1.87
N ILE A 119 0.70 2.92 -2.45
CA ILE A 119 0.56 1.67 -1.70
C ILE A 119 1.76 1.42 -0.80
N ARG A 120 3.00 1.61 -1.30
CA ARG A 120 4.21 1.49 -0.48
C ARG A 120 4.20 2.45 0.70
N ARG A 121 3.82 3.71 0.48
CA ARG A 121 3.69 4.68 1.56
C ARG A 121 2.64 4.27 2.58
N MET A 122 1.47 3.79 2.15
CA MET A 122 0.41 3.30 3.05
C MET A 122 0.78 1.99 3.77
N ALA A 123 1.67 1.19 3.20
CA ALA A 123 2.10 -0.08 3.79
C ALA A 123 3.14 0.08 4.91
N GLN A 124 3.77 1.24 5.07
CA GLN A 124 4.77 1.42 6.12
C GLN A 124 4.14 1.34 7.52
N ASN A 125 4.92 0.89 8.49
CA ASN A 125 4.49 0.88 9.89
C ASN A 125 4.80 2.21 10.59
N ASP A 126 5.79 2.96 10.09
CA ASP A 126 6.29 4.22 10.67
C ASP A 126 5.57 5.49 10.16
N ILE A 127 4.49 5.36 9.36
CA ILE A 127 3.81 6.50 8.66
C ILE A 127 3.35 7.58 9.64
N TYR A 128 3.04 7.17 10.88
CA TYR A 128 2.38 8.02 11.86
C TYR A 128 3.22 8.26 13.11
N GLU A 129 4.44 7.71 13.18
CA GLU A 129 5.37 7.96 14.29
C GLU A 129 6.07 9.32 14.09
N SER A 130 5.64 10.28 14.90
CA SER A 130 5.87 11.72 14.77
C SER A 130 7.32 12.21 14.90
N LYS A 131 8.34 11.34 14.86
CA LYS A 131 9.75 11.73 15.13
C LYS A 131 10.72 11.57 13.95
N LYS A 132 10.30 10.98 12.82
CA LYS A 132 11.12 10.87 11.59
C LYS A 132 10.31 11.23 10.33
N VAL A 133 9.58 12.33 10.40
CA VAL A 133 8.71 12.80 9.31
C VAL A 133 9.55 13.48 8.23
N THR A 134 10.07 12.71 7.29
CA THR A 134 10.59 13.23 6.02
C THR A 134 9.74 12.83 4.82
N TRP A 135 8.69 12.03 5.04
CA TRP A 135 7.85 11.44 4.00
C TRP A 135 6.40 11.18 4.44
N ALA A 136 6.03 11.56 5.68
CA ALA A 136 4.69 11.31 6.19
C ALA A 136 3.68 12.06 5.32
N MET A 137 2.60 11.39 4.98
CA MET A 137 1.45 11.98 4.32
C MET A 137 0.88 13.10 5.22
N GLU A 138 1.42 14.31 5.04
CA GLU A 138 1.02 15.51 5.75
C GLU A 138 -0.48 15.72 5.48
N ASN A 139 -1.27 15.83 6.55
CA ASN A 139 -2.73 15.94 6.50
C ASN A 139 -3.53 14.63 6.31
N VAL A 140 -2.96 13.45 6.56
CA VAL A 140 -3.79 12.24 6.72
C VAL A 140 -4.77 12.41 7.88
N PRO A 141 -6.08 12.11 7.69
CA PRO A 141 -7.10 12.18 8.72
C PRO A 141 -6.70 11.44 9.99
N LEU A 142 -6.97 12.04 11.15
CA LEU A 142 -6.58 11.48 12.44
C LEU A 142 -7.18 10.08 12.68
N GLY A 143 -8.42 9.85 12.25
CA GLY A 143 -9.08 8.54 12.33
C GLY A 143 -8.34 7.46 11.55
N LEU A 144 -7.73 7.82 10.41
CA LEU A 144 -6.96 6.87 9.59
C LEU A 144 -5.68 6.44 10.30
N ARG A 145 -5.03 7.38 11.00
CA ARG A 145 -3.86 7.08 11.83
C ARG A 145 -4.24 6.15 12.98
N ASN A 146 -5.38 6.40 13.64
CA ASN A 146 -5.87 5.52 14.69
C ASN A 146 -6.18 4.12 14.16
N ARG A 147 -6.83 4.03 13.00
CA ARG A 147 -7.15 2.76 12.34
C ARG A 147 -5.90 1.94 12.05
N LYS A 148 -4.86 2.52 11.44
CA LYS A 148 -3.59 1.82 11.18
C LYS A 148 -2.91 1.39 12.47
N ARG A 149 -2.92 2.24 13.52
CA ARG A 149 -2.38 1.87 14.84
C ARG A 149 -3.10 0.65 15.42
N ILE A 150 -4.44 0.67 15.47
CA ILE A 150 -5.25 -0.43 15.98
C ILE A 150 -4.99 -1.70 15.17
N TRP A 151 -4.91 -1.58 13.84
CA TRP A 151 -4.54 -2.70 12.98
C TRP A 151 -3.17 -3.29 13.33
N GLY A 152 -2.16 -2.44 13.58
CA GLY A 152 -0.84 -2.89 14.04
C GLY A 152 -0.92 -3.68 15.35
N LEU A 153 -1.65 -3.16 16.35
CA LEU A 153 -1.85 -3.86 17.63
C LEU A 153 -2.52 -5.23 17.44
N ILE A 154 -3.51 -5.31 16.56
CA ILE A 154 -4.18 -6.58 16.23
C ILE A 154 -3.19 -7.56 15.59
N GLN A 155 -2.34 -7.09 14.66
CA GLN A 155 -1.31 -7.92 14.02
C GLN A 155 -0.31 -8.45 15.05
N ASP A 156 0.13 -7.62 16.00
CA ASP A 156 1.07 -8.02 17.04
C ASP A 156 0.47 -9.13 17.94
N ILE A 157 -0.79 -8.98 18.36
CA ILE A 157 -1.50 -9.99 19.15
C ILE A 157 -1.60 -11.32 18.38
N PHE A 158 -1.97 -11.28 17.10
CA PHE A 158 -2.07 -12.49 16.29
C PHE A 158 -0.72 -13.20 16.11
N VAL A 159 0.37 -12.46 15.97
CA VAL A 159 1.72 -13.04 15.86
C VAL A 159 2.12 -13.72 17.18
N GLU A 160 1.84 -13.09 18.32
CA GLU A 160 2.10 -13.66 19.63
C GLU A 160 1.29 -14.95 19.88
N GLU A 161 0.00 -14.97 19.52
CA GLU A 161 -0.84 -16.16 19.66
C GLU A 161 -0.38 -17.34 18.78
N VAL A 162 0.01 -17.08 17.53
CA VAL A 162 0.51 -18.13 16.62
C VAL A 162 1.82 -18.70 17.17
N SER A 163 2.75 -17.83 17.59
CA SER A 163 4.03 -18.23 18.18
C SER A 163 3.83 -19.08 19.45
N ALA A 164 2.88 -18.72 20.32
CA ALA A 164 2.57 -19.48 21.52
C ALA A 164 2.03 -20.89 21.18
N ARG A 165 1.17 -21.02 20.16
CA ARG A 165 0.62 -22.32 19.74
C ARG A 165 1.66 -23.22 19.10
N ASP A 166 2.59 -22.67 18.33
CA ASP A 166 3.69 -23.42 17.73
C ASP A 166 4.68 -23.95 18.78
N LEU A 167 4.83 -23.23 19.91
CA LEU A 167 5.63 -23.68 21.06
C LEU A 167 4.94 -24.78 21.88
N GLU A 168 3.61 -24.79 21.95
CA GLU A 168 2.82 -25.84 22.63
C GLU A 168 2.68 -27.12 21.80
N ALA A 169 2.76 -27.02 20.47
CA ALA A 169 2.63 -28.12 19.53
C ALA A 169 3.96 -28.84 19.20
N GLY A 170 4.87 -28.96 20.19
CA GLY A 170 6.22 -29.54 20.03
C GLY A 170 6.29 -30.89 19.27
N PRO A 171 7.47 -31.24 18.72
CA PRO A 171 7.66 -32.30 17.71
C PRO A 171 7.15 -33.69 18.11
#